data_AF-A0A356IJH8-F1
#
_entry.id   AF-A0A356IJH8-F1
#
_cell.length_a   1.000
_cell.length_b   1.000
_cell.length_c   1.000
_cell.angle_alpha   90.00
_cell.angle_beta   90.00
_cell.angle_gamma   90.00
#
_symmetry.space_group_name_H-M   'P 1'
#
loop_
_entity.id
_entity.type
_entity.pdbx_description
1 polymer ?
#
loop_
_entity_poly.entity_id
_entity_poly.type
_entity_poly.pdbx_seq_one_letter_code
_entity_poly.pdbx_strand_id
1 'polypeptide(L)'
;MREREFDVILWGATGHTGRPAARYLHRQYGGNGRGESGRPLRWAIAGRDAAKLQALKAEIGDPLLAVFVVPGADRAAADHIAARARVIVSTVAPGARYATEMVEACVAHGTHMADLCGELHWLRRMMDTHDAQARANRVKIVNCCGLDSIPSEYLVHHMQQVARETFGEYCSHILNCFSYGRIAVSGGSFASGKGVMEAVATDPLMSEMIANPYSLNPPHQLAGPQCPDLDRLRFDADLGQWIMPFPLGQINARVVRRSHALLGRPWGEDFTYMEAKLAGNGVLNRLKAQLETRLTRWFVEANPTTLGGRMLHALGPKEGSGPS
;
A
#
# COMPACT_ATOMS: atom_id res chain seq x y z
N MET A 1 5.06 -28.16 9.05
CA MET A 1 4.50 -27.32 7.96
C MET A 1 4.34 -28.20 6.75
N ARG A 2 3.20 -28.13 6.03
CA ARG A 2 3.06 -28.86 4.76
C ARG A 2 4.12 -28.34 3.79
N GLU A 3 4.82 -29.24 3.12
CA GLU A 3 5.74 -28.86 2.06
C GLU A 3 4.93 -28.24 0.91
N ARG A 4 5.20 -26.96 0.62
CA ARG A 4 4.57 -26.24 -0.50
C ARG A 4 5.44 -26.36 -1.73
N GLU A 5 4.83 -26.34 -2.91
CA GLU A 5 5.54 -26.35 -4.19
C GLU A 5 6.34 -25.07 -4.40
N PHE A 6 5.74 -23.92 -4.08
CA PHE A 6 6.37 -22.61 -4.21
C PHE A 6 6.59 -21.96 -2.85
N ASP A 7 7.75 -21.33 -2.69
CA ASP A 7 8.00 -20.42 -1.58
C ASP A 7 7.27 -19.09 -1.82
N VAL A 8 7.32 -18.57 -3.05
CA VAL A 8 6.71 -17.28 -3.43
C VAL A 8 5.99 -17.40 -4.77
N ILE A 9 4.76 -16.90 -4.86
CA ILE A 9 4.13 -16.62 -6.15
C ILE A 9 3.91 -15.11 -6.25
N LEU A 10 4.47 -14.49 -7.29
CA LEU A 10 4.27 -13.07 -7.60
C LEU A 10 3.03 -12.91 -8.47
N TRP A 11 1.95 -12.40 -7.88
CA TRP A 11 0.69 -12.15 -8.56
C TRP A 11 0.59 -10.68 -9.01
N GLY A 12 0.20 -10.47 -10.27
CA GLY A 12 0.29 -9.16 -10.93
C GLY A 12 1.63 -8.94 -11.64
N ALA A 13 2.35 -10.02 -11.97
CA ALA A 13 3.73 -10.01 -12.47
C ALA A 13 3.94 -9.20 -13.75
N THR A 14 2.91 -8.94 -14.55
CA THR A 14 3.01 -8.16 -15.80
C THR A 14 2.66 -6.68 -15.63
N GLY A 15 2.31 -6.26 -14.41
CA GLY A 15 1.98 -4.87 -14.09
C GLY A 15 3.22 -3.98 -13.99
N HIS A 16 2.99 -2.67 -13.80
CA HIS A 16 4.05 -1.67 -13.67
C HIS A 16 5.06 -2.02 -12.58
N THR A 17 4.59 -2.40 -11.39
CA THR A 17 5.46 -2.84 -10.28
C THR A 17 5.83 -4.31 -10.36
N GLY A 18 4.92 -5.17 -10.85
CA GLY A 18 5.15 -6.61 -10.92
C GLY A 18 6.28 -7.01 -11.87
N ARG A 19 6.40 -6.37 -13.04
CA ARG A 19 7.43 -6.71 -14.03
C ARG A 19 8.86 -6.48 -13.53
N PRO A 20 9.23 -5.31 -12.98
CA PRO A 20 10.55 -5.12 -12.38
C PRO A 20 10.77 -6.00 -11.16
N ALA A 21 9.73 -6.28 -10.36
CA ALA A 21 9.83 -7.22 -9.23
C ALA A 21 10.16 -8.65 -9.69
N ALA A 22 9.51 -9.15 -10.76
CA ALA A 22 9.81 -10.46 -11.35
C ALA A 22 11.26 -10.54 -11.84
N ARG A 23 11.74 -9.49 -12.52
CA ARG A 23 13.14 -9.41 -12.97
C ARG A 23 14.11 -9.37 -11.80
N TYR A 24 13.78 -8.64 -10.73
CA TYR A 24 14.60 -8.60 -9.52
C TYR A 24 14.67 -9.98 -8.85
N LEU A 25 13.53 -10.65 -8.67
CA LEU A 25 13.47 -12.01 -8.11
C LEU A 25 14.33 -12.98 -8.90
N HIS A 26 14.25 -12.95 -10.24
CA HIS A 26 15.10 -13.80 -11.07
C HIS A 26 16.59 -13.44 -10.96
N ARG A 27 16.96 -12.16 -11.03
CA ARG A 27 18.36 -11.75 -10.92
C ARG A 27 18.99 -12.15 -9.58
N GLN A 28 18.22 -12.05 -8.51
CA GLN A 28 18.70 -12.29 -7.15
C GLN A 28 18.65 -13.79 -6.76
N TYR A 29 17.63 -14.51 -7.22
CA TYR A 29 17.32 -15.86 -6.73
C TYR A 29 17.05 -16.90 -7.82
N GLY A 30 17.12 -16.53 -9.10
CA GLY A 30 16.95 -17.44 -10.23
C GLY A 30 18.15 -18.34 -10.48
N GLY A 31 17.94 -19.43 -11.23
CA GLY A 31 18.98 -20.39 -11.59
C GLY A 31 19.66 -21.03 -10.36
N ASN A 32 20.97 -20.84 -10.24
CA ASN A 32 21.78 -21.32 -9.10
C ASN A 32 21.84 -20.34 -7.92
N GLY A 33 21.09 -19.23 -7.99
CA GLY A 33 21.00 -18.25 -6.91
C GLY A 33 20.49 -18.91 -5.62
N ARG A 34 21.32 -18.92 -4.59
CA ARG A 34 20.96 -19.36 -3.25
C ARG A 34 20.76 -18.13 -2.40
N GLY A 35 19.54 -17.92 -1.90
CA GLY A 35 19.32 -16.88 -0.89
C GLY A 35 20.11 -17.17 0.39
N GLU A 36 19.96 -16.35 1.43
CA GLU A 36 20.67 -16.51 2.70
C GLU A 36 20.57 -17.92 3.31
N SER A 37 19.44 -18.60 3.06
CA SER A 37 19.20 -19.99 3.47
C SER A 37 19.99 -21.07 2.71
N GLY A 38 20.82 -20.70 1.73
CA GLY A 38 21.64 -21.65 0.97
C GLY A 38 20.87 -22.56 -0.01
N ARG A 39 19.54 -22.46 -0.11
CA ARG A 39 18.70 -23.21 -1.06
C ARG A 39 18.13 -22.32 -2.17
N PRO A 40 17.85 -22.87 -3.37
CA PRO A 40 17.17 -22.15 -4.44
C PRO A 40 15.78 -21.69 -4.00
N LEU A 41 15.38 -20.49 -4.42
CA LEU A 41 14.02 -19.99 -4.23
C LEU A 41 13.09 -20.66 -5.25
N ARG A 42 12.07 -21.38 -4.79
CA ARG A 42 11.03 -21.93 -5.69
C ARG A 42 9.96 -20.87 -5.86
N TRP A 43 9.85 -20.28 -7.04
CA TRP A 43 8.91 -19.20 -7.29
C TRP A 43 8.19 -19.31 -8.63
N ALA A 44 7.07 -18.60 -8.75
CA ALA A 44 6.27 -18.54 -9.96
C ALA A 44 5.74 -17.12 -10.19
N ILE A 45 5.30 -16.86 -11.42
CA ILE A 45 4.58 -15.64 -11.79
C ILE A 45 3.11 -15.93 -12.07
N ALA A 46 2.24 -14.99 -11.67
CA ALA A 46 0.82 -15.06 -11.91
C ALA A 46 0.25 -13.71 -12.37
N GLY A 47 -0.82 -13.75 -13.15
CA GLY A 47 -1.51 -12.56 -13.65
C GLY A 47 -2.67 -12.88 -14.59
N ARG A 48 -3.38 -11.85 -15.05
CA ARG A 48 -4.60 -12.02 -15.84
C ARG A 48 -4.41 -12.34 -17.32
N ASP A 49 -3.23 -12.05 -17.88
CA ASP A 49 -2.96 -12.11 -19.31
C ASP A 49 -1.88 -13.17 -19.60
N ALA A 50 -2.31 -14.31 -20.13
CA ALA A 50 -1.43 -15.43 -20.43
C ALA A 50 -0.32 -15.04 -21.42
N ALA A 51 -0.63 -14.27 -22.45
CA ALA A 51 0.34 -13.87 -23.47
C ALA A 51 1.43 -12.96 -22.88
N LYS A 52 1.05 -11.98 -22.04
CA LYS A 52 2.01 -11.12 -21.35
C LYS A 52 2.87 -11.87 -20.34
N LEU A 53 2.31 -12.87 -19.65
CA LEU A 53 3.08 -13.71 -18.74
C LEU A 53 4.13 -14.55 -19.49
N GLN A 54 3.75 -15.14 -20.63
CA GLN A 54 4.71 -15.87 -21.47
C GLN A 54 5.79 -14.96 -22.04
N ALA A 55 5.43 -13.75 -22.49
CA ALA A 55 6.40 -12.75 -22.93
C ALA A 55 7.37 -12.35 -21.81
N LEU A 56 6.88 -12.17 -20.58
CA LEU A 56 7.72 -11.89 -19.42
C LEU A 56 8.64 -13.08 -19.07
N LYS A 57 8.13 -14.31 -19.11
CA LYS A 57 8.94 -15.52 -18.91
C LYS A 57 10.07 -15.61 -19.95
N ALA A 58 9.76 -15.32 -21.22
CA ALA A 58 10.74 -15.29 -22.29
C ALA A 58 11.79 -14.18 -22.09
N GLU A 59 11.38 -12.97 -21.64
CA GLU A 59 12.30 -11.88 -21.27
C GLU A 59 13.23 -12.28 -20.11
N ILE A 60 12.70 -13.00 -19.11
CA ILE A 60 13.48 -13.48 -17.97
C ILE A 60 14.49 -14.55 -18.41
N GLY A 61 14.16 -15.37 -19.41
CA GLY A 61 15.05 -16.40 -19.94
C GLY A 61 15.09 -17.68 -19.10
N ASP A 62 14.12 -17.88 -18.19
CA ASP A 62 14.02 -19.08 -17.36
C ASP A 62 12.92 -20.01 -17.89
N PRO A 63 13.27 -21.12 -18.58
CA PRO A 63 12.29 -22.06 -19.12
C PRO A 63 11.53 -22.81 -18.02
N LEU A 64 12.07 -22.91 -16.80
CA LEU A 64 11.47 -23.62 -15.68
C LEU A 64 10.53 -22.74 -14.85
N LEU A 65 10.52 -21.43 -15.07
CA LEU A 65 9.63 -20.51 -14.37
C LEU A 65 8.16 -20.89 -14.61
N ALA A 66 7.46 -21.25 -13.53
CA ALA A 66 6.05 -21.59 -13.57
C ALA A 66 5.18 -20.34 -13.79
N VAL A 67 4.09 -20.50 -14.53
CA VAL A 67 3.18 -19.42 -14.93
C VAL A 67 1.74 -19.82 -14.59
N PHE A 68 1.02 -18.94 -13.90
CA PHE A 68 -0.39 -19.14 -13.56
C PHE A 68 -1.27 -18.00 -14.10
N VAL A 69 -2.37 -18.35 -14.75
CA VAL A 69 -3.39 -17.38 -15.15
C VAL A 69 -4.35 -17.18 -13.99
N VAL A 70 -4.35 -15.99 -13.42
CA VAL A 70 -5.18 -15.59 -12.27
C VAL A 70 -5.78 -14.22 -12.58
N PRO A 71 -7.01 -14.18 -13.13
CA PRO A 71 -7.62 -12.95 -13.66
C PRO A 71 -7.87 -11.82 -12.66
N GLY A 72 -7.98 -12.12 -11.36
CA GLY A 72 -8.47 -11.18 -10.35
C GLY A 72 -9.48 -11.87 -9.45
N ALA A 73 -10.67 -11.28 -9.33
CA ALA A 73 -11.85 -11.78 -8.63
C ALA A 73 -12.34 -13.13 -9.19
N ASP A 74 -11.55 -14.17 -8.96
CA ASP A 74 -11.73 -15.54 -9.39
C ASP A 74 -11.27 -16.45 -8.25
N ARG A 75 -12.25 -16.95 -7.50
CA ARG A 75 -11.99 -17.75 -6.31
C ARG A 75 -11.27 -19.06 -6.62
N ALA A 76 -11.63 -19.72 -7.72
CA ALA A 76 -11.04 -21.00 -8.09
C ALA A 76 -9.56 -20.84 -8.47
N ALA A 77 -9.23 -19.80 -9.24
CA ALA A 77 -7.85 -19.47 -9.58
C ALA A 77 -7.03 -19.05 -8.35
N ALA A 78 -7.65 -18.30 -7.42
CA ALA A 78 -7.02 -17.91 -6.17
C ALA A 78 -6.70 -19.12 -5.27
N ASP A 79 -7.67 -20.01 -5.03
CA ASP A 79 -7.47 -21.23 -4.26
C ASP A 79 -6.38 -22.12 -4.88
N HIS A 80 -6.37 -22.22 -6.22
CA HIS A 80 -5.38 -23.01 -6.95
C HIS A 80 -3.93 -22.58 -6.65
N ILE A 81 -3.64 -21.27 -6.66
CA ILE A 81 -2.28 -20.79 -6.38
C ILE A 81 -1.99 -20.72 -4.87
N ALA A 82 -2.98 -20.36 -4.05
CA ALA A 82 -2.83 -20.23 -2.60
C ALA A 82 -2.49 -21.58 -1.97
N ALA A 83 -3.11 -22.68 -2.43
CA ALA A 83 -2.81 -24.03 -1.93
C ALA A 83 -1.35 -24.48 -2.20
N ARG A 84 -0.67 -23.88 -3.18
CA ARG A 84 0.65 -24.31 -3.67
C ARG A 84 1.80 -23.43 -3.17
N ALA A 85 1.51 -22.25 -2.63
CA ALA A 85 2.50 -21.28 -2.17
C ALA A 85 2.65 -21.22 -0.65
N ARG A 86 3.81 -20.75 -0.18
CA ARG A 86 3.96 -20.27 1.22
C ARG A 86 3.56 -18.81 1.34
N VAL A 87 3.90 -18.00 0.33
CA VAL A 87 3.61 -16.57 0.27
C VAL A 87 3.08 -16.20 -1.11
N ILE A 88 1.98 -15.45 -1.15
CA ILE A 88 1.55 -14.69 -2.33
C ILE A 88 2.03 -13.25 -2.17
N VAL A 89 2.79 -12.76 -3.14
CA VAL A 89 3.16 -11.33 -3.22
C VAL A 89 2.31 -10.71 -4.31
N SER A 90 1.41 -9.80 -3.94
CA SER A 90 0.50 -9.15 -4.88
C SER A 90 0.97 -7.75 -5.25
N THR A 91 1.05 -7.51 -6.55
CA THR A 91 1.16 -6.17 -7.14
C THR A 91 -0.10 -5.83 -7.96
N VAL A 92 -1.21 -6.50 -7.67
CA VAL A 92 -2.51 -6.26 -8.33
C VAL A 92 -3.19 -5.04 -7.72
N ALA A 93 -3.62 -4.13 -8.57
CA ALA A 93 -4.42 -2.97 -8.19
C ALA A 93 -5.49 -2.70 -9.27
N PRO A 94 -6.70 -2.26 -8.90
CA PRO A 94 -7.17 -2.01 -7.52
C PRO A 94 -7.44 -3.29 -6.73
N GLY A 95 -7.04 -3.31 -5.45
CA GLY A 95 -7.24 -4.44 -4.54
C GLY A 95 -8.72 -4.69 -4.25
N ALA A 96 -9.49 -3.62 -4.05
CA ALA A 96 -10.93 -3.71 -3.77
C ALA A 96 -11.73 -4.46 -4.84
N ARG A 97 -11.25 -4.40 -6.08
CA ARG A 97 -11.89 -5.03 -7.24
C ARG A 97 -11.42 -6.46 -7.50
N TYR A 98 -10.17 -6.77 -7.18
CA TYR A 98 -9.52 -7.97 -7.69
C TYR A 98 -8.95 -8.90 -6.62
N ALA A 99 -8.72 -8.44 -5.39
CA ALA A 99 -7.88 -9.12 -4.41
C ALA A 99 -8.63 -9.80 -3.26
N THR A 100 -9.93 -9.56 -3.09
CA THR A 100 -10.72 -10.13 -1.98
C THR A 100 -10.65 -11.65 -1.96
N GLU A 101 -10.93 -12.32 -3.08
CA GLU A 101 -10.91 -13.77 -3.21
C GLU A 101 -9.51 -14.35 -2.97
N MET A 102 -8.45 -13.59 -3.27
CA MET A 102 -7.07 -13.99 -2.97
C MET A 102 -6.79 -13.95 -1.47
N VAL A 103 -7.25 -12.93 -0.75
CA VAL A 103 -7.13 -12.86 0.72
C VAL A 103 -7.87 -14.04 1.35
N GLU A 104 -9.10 -14.30 0.92
CA GLU A 104 -9.89 -15.42 1.43
C GLU A 104 -9.23 -16.78 1.15
N ALA A 105 -8.71 -16.99 -0.06
CA ALA A 105 -7.98 -18.20 -0.44
C ALA A 105 -6.71 -18.37 0.42
N CYS A 106 -5.95 -17.29 0.63
CA CYS A 106 -4.76 -17.30 1.48
C CYS A 106 -5.10 -17.70 2.93
N VAL A 107 -6.15 -17.12 3.50
CA VAL A 107 -6.64 -17.45 4.84
C VAL A 107 -7.11 -18.91 4.92
N ALA A 108 -7.90 -19.37 3.94
CA ALA A 108 -8.43 -20.74 3.90
C ALA A 108 -7.32 -21.79 3.75
N HIS A 109 -6.32 -21.53 2.92
CA HIS A 109 -5.26 -22.49 2.62
C HIS A 109 -4.07 -22.43 3.58
N GLY A 110 -4.00 -21.46 4.50
CA GLY A 110 -2.85 -21.33 5.39
C GLY A 110 -1.63 -20.74 4.69
N THR A 111 -1.85 -19.76 3.81
CA THR A 111 -0.84 -19.14 2.94
C THR A 111 -0.72 -17.68 3.28
N HIS A 112 0.50 -17.18 3.42
CA HIS A 112 0.74 -15.78 3.77
C HIS A 112 0.57 -14.89 2.53
N MET A 113 0.27 -13.62 2.74
CA MET A 113 0.14 -12.65 1.66
C MET A 113 0.80 -11.33 2.05
N ALA A 114 1.47 -10.71 1.07
CA ALA A 114 1.91 -9.33 1.14
C ALA A 114 1.41 -8.58 -0.11
N ASP A 115 0.95 -7.34 0.04
CA ASP A 115 0.50 -6.53 -1.09
C ASP A 115 0.88 -5.05 -0.99
N LEU A 116 0.65 -4.32 -2.10
CA LEU A 116 0.90 -2.88 -2.21
C LEU A 116 -0.35 -2.03 -1.95
N CYS A 117 -1.48 -2.64 -1.56
CA CYS A 117 -2.78 -1.98 -1.58
C CYS A 117 -2.89 -0.98 -0.42
N GLY A 118 -3.23 0.27 -0.74
CA GLY A 118 -3.47 1.36 0.22
C GLY A 118 -4.94 1.79 0.31
N GLU A 119 -5.88 0.98 -0.22
CA GLU A 119 -7.30 1.33 -0.29
C GLU A 119 -7.98 1.16 1.07
N LEU A 120 -8.01 2.22 1.88
CA LEU A 120 -8.48 2.20 3.28
C LEU A 120 -9.80 1.45 3.51
N HIS A 121 -10.80 1.69 2.66
CA HIS A 121 -12.11 1.03 2.75
C HIS A 121 -12.03 -0.49 2.59
N TRP A 122 -11.20 -0.96 1.65
CA TRP A 122 -10.99 -2.39 1.44
C TRP A 122 -10.12 -2.99 2.53
N LEU A 123 -9.04 -2.32 2.93
CA LEU A 123 -8.16 -2.76 4.02
C LEU A 123 -8.97 -3.00 5.30
N ARG A 124 -9.80 -2.04 5.70
CA ARG A 124 -10.65 -2.18 6.87
C ARG A 124 -11.60 -3.37 6.73
N ARG A 125 -12.28 -3.50 5.59
CA ARG A 125 -13.20 -4.63 5.33
C ARG A 125 -12.48 -5.98 5.43
N MET A 126 -11.28 -6.10 4.85
CA MET A 126 -10.49 -7.34 4.92
C MET A 126 -10.08 -7.66 6.37
N MET A 127 -9.68 -6.66 7.14
CA MET A 127 -9.34 -6.83 8.55
C MET A 127 -10.55 -7.27 9.38
N ASP A 128 -11.69 -6.60 9.24
CA ASP A 128 -12.91 -6.93 9.99
C ASP A 128 -13.42 -8.33 9.67
N THR A 129 -13.34 -8.72 8.40
CA THR A 129 -13.91 -9.99 7.93
C THR A 129 -12.98 -11.17 8.18
N HIS A 130 -11.64 -10.98 8.10
CA HIS A 130 -10.70 -12.09 8.05
C HIS A 130 -9.66 -12.15 9.18
N ASP A 131 -9.47 -11.11 10.00
CA ASP A 131 -8.40 -11.11 11.04
C ASP A 131 -8.56 -12.29 12.03
N ALA A 132 -9.77 -12.56 12.49
CA ALA A 132 -10.03 -13.68 13.42
C ALA A 132 -9.67 -15.04 12.81
N GLN A 133 -10.08 -15.31 11.57
CA GLN A 133 -9.80 -16.56 10.89
C GLN A 133 -8.31 -16.67 10.49
N ALA A 134 -7.70 -15.57 10.05
CA ALA A 134 -6.28 -15.52 9.75
C ALA A 134 -5.43 -15.86 10.99
N ARG A 135 -5.78 -15.32 12.18
CA ARG A 135 -5.15 -15.68 13.45
C ARG A 135 -5.30 -17.17 13.79
N ALA A 136 -6.53 -17.69 13.70
CA ALA A 136 -6.81 -19.10 13.97
C ALA A 136 -5.97 -20.03 13.05
N ASN A 137 -5.84 -19.65 11.78
CA ASN A 137 -5.07 -20.39 10.79
C ASN A 137 -3.57 -20.05 10.76
N ARG A 138 -3.10 -19.15 11.64
CA ARG A 138 -1.72 -18.65 11.72
C ARG A 138 -1.22 -18.06 10.39
N VAL A 139 -2.10 -17.37 9.68
CA VAL A 139 -1.83 -16.67 8.43
C VAL A 139 -1.52 -15.21 8.68
N LYS A 140 -0.47 -14.69 8.02
CA LYS A 140 -0.14 -13.27 7.99
C LYS A 140 -0.57 -12.69 6.65
N ILE A 141 -1.40 -11.66 6.70
CA ILE A 141 -1.74 -10.80 5.56
C ILE A 141 -1.16 -9.42 5.91
N VAL A 142 -0.23 -8.93 5.09
CA VAL A 142 0.46 -7.65 5.32
C VAL A 142 0.20 -6.75 4.12
N ASN A 143 -0.50 -5.65 4.34
CA ASN A 143 -0.82 -4.69 3.30
C ASN A 143 0.17 -3.53 3.28
N CYS A 144 0.06 -2.65 2.28
CA CYS A 144 0.86 -1.44 2.16
C CYS A 144 2.39 -1.70 2.12
N CYS A 145 2.82 -2.87 1.63
CA CYS A 145 4.21 -3.28 1.50
C CYS A 145 4.92 -2.66 0.27
N GLY A 146 4.64 -1.39 0.00
CA GLY A 146 5.19 -0.65 -1.14
C GLY A 146 6.09 0.51 -0.72
N LEU A 147 6.74 1.12 -1.71
CA LEU A 147 7.52 2.35 -1.53
C LEU A 147 6.67 3.49 -0.94
N ASP A 148 5.36 3.45 -1.13
CA ASP A 148 4.45 4.47 -0.63
C ASP A 148 4.43 4.53 0.91
N SER A 149 4.46 3.37 1.60
CA SER A 149 4.27 3.31 3.06
C SER A 149 5.44 2.71 3.84
N ILE A 150 6.24 1.81 3.25
CA ILE A 150 7.40 1.20 3.93
C ILE A 150 8.39 2.27 4.44
N PRO A 151 8.79 3.28 3.65
CA PRO A 151 9.73 4.29 4.14
C PRO A 151 9.20 5.01 5.37
N SER A 152 7.92 5.36 5.41
CA SER A 152 7.29 6.06 6.52
C SER A 152 7.31 5.23 7.81
N GLU A 153 6.90 3.97 7.73
CA GLU A 153 6.91 3.05 8.88
C GLU A 153 8.34 2.77 9.37
N TYR A 154 9.25 2.45 8.44
CA TYR A 154 10.64 2.13 8.75
C TYR A 154 11.38 3.33 9.35
N LEU A 155 11.23 4.52 8.77
CA LEU A 155 11.87 5.74 9.27
C LEU A 155 11.39 6.10 10.67
N VAL A 156 10.09 5.99 10.94
CA VAL A 156 9.56 6.22 12.30
C VAL A 156 10.14 5.21 13.27
N HIS A 157 10.14 3.92 12.92
CA HIS A 157 10.70 2.88 13.79
C HIS A 157 12.18 3.15 14.11
N HIS A 158 12.99 3.42 13.08
CA HIS A 158 14.41 3.68 13.24
C HIS A 158 14.67 4.98 14.00
N MET A 159 13.96 6.06 13.70
CA MET A 159 14.10 7.34 14.40
C MET A 159 13.74 7.20 15.89
N GLN A 160 12.71 6.42 16.22
CA GLN A 160 12.34 6.17 17.61
C GLN A 160 13.41 5.38 18.36
N GLN A 161 14.08 4.42 17.70
CA GLN A 161 15.24 3.72 18.29
C GLN A 161 16.38 4.70 18.58
N VAL A 162 16.75 5.52 17.59
CA VAL A 162 17.83 6.51 17.73
C VAL A 162 17.50 7.56 18.78
N ALA A 163 16.25 8.04 18.85
CA ALA A 163 15.81 9.00 19.87
C ALA A 163 15.95 8.40 21.28
N ARG A 164 15.53 7.15 21.47
CA ARG A 164 15.66 6.46 22.75
C ARG A 164 17.11 6.28 23.17
N GLU A 165 17.98 5.92 22.23
CA GLU A 165 19.42 5.74 22.49
C GLU A 165 20.12 7.07 22.79
N THR A 166 19.74 8.14 22.12
CA THR A 166 20.42 9.44 22.19
C THR A 166 19.91 10.32 23.34
N PHE A 167 18.59 10.35 23.54
CA PHE A 167 17.92 11.27 24.47
C PHE A 167 17.28 10.55 25.67
N GLY A 168 17.24 9.22 25.66
CA GLY A 168 16.58 8.44 26.73
C GLY A 168 15.05 8.43 26.62
N GLU A 169 14.47 9.07 25.60
CA GLU A 169 13.02 9.19 25.40
C GLU A 169 12.62 8.98 23.94
N TYR A 170 11.34 8.66 23.71
CA TYR A 170 10.76 8.56 22.38
C TYR A 170 10.20 9.92 21.94
N CYS A 171 10.18 10.18 20.64
CA CYS A 171 9.50 11.36 20.09
C CYS A 171 8.00 11.23 20.31
N SER A 172 7.38 12.25 20.92
CA SER A 172 5.91 12.35 21.08
C SER A 172 5.21 12.89 19.83
N HIS A 173 5.92 13.68 19.01
CA HIS A 173 5.40 14.21 17.75
C HIS A 173 6.41 14.00 16.62
N ILE A 174 5.92 13.49 15.49
CA ILE A 174 6.71 13.32 14.28
C ILE A 174 5.96 13.93 13.09
N LEU A 175 6.60 14.92 12.47
CA LEU A 175 6.21 15.44 11.17
C LEU A 175 7.16 14.90 10.10
N ASN A 176 6.65 14.02 9.25
CA ASN A 176 7.39 13.52 8.09
C ASN A 176 7.05 14.36 6.84
N CYS A 177 8.06 14.88 6.15
CA CYS A 177 7.89 15.79 5.04
C CYS A 177 8.51 15.25 3.76
N PHE A 178 7.69 15.02 2.74
CA PHE A 178 8.19 14.73 1.38
C PHE A 178 8.87 15.98 0.82
N SER A 179 10.19 15.95 0.72
CA SER A 179 11.02 17.12 0.42
C SER A 179 11.25 17.35 -1.06
N TYR A 180 11.59 16.28 -1.79
CA TYR A 180 11.92 16.35 -3.21
C TYR A 180 11.65 15.02 -3.90
N GLY A 181 11.19 15.09 -5.15
CA GLY A 181 11.01 13.95 -6.02
C GLY A 181 9.77 14.10 -6.90
N ARG A 182 9.60 13.14 -7.82
CA ARG A 182 8.39 13.01 -8.63
C ARG A 182 7.66 11.76 -8.18
N ILE A 183 6.47 11.94 -7.59
CA ILE A 183 5.56 10.82 -7.35
C ILE A 183 4.74 10.67 -8.61
N ALA A 184 5.07 9.63 -9.36
CA ALA A 184 4.45 9.39 -10.63
C ALA A 184 3.40 8.28 -10.43
N VAL A 185 2.14 8.61 -10.71
CA VAL A 185 0.98 7.77 -10.35
C VAL A 185 0.76 6.72 -11.44
N SER A 186 0.87 5.44 -11.08
CA SER A 186 0.52 4.35 -11.99
C SER A 186 -0.99 4.31 -12.24
N GLY A 187 -1.43 3.72 -13.35
CA GLY A 187 -2.87 3.54 -13.60
C GLY A 187 -3.57 2.68 -12.55
N GLY A 188 -2.85 1.74 -11.93
CA GLY A 188 -3.36 0.98 -10.78
C GLY A 188 -3.61 1.87 -9.57
N SER A 189 -2.62 2.69 -9.20
CA SER A 189 -2.72 3.65 -8.09
C SER A 189 -3.85 4.67 -8.32
N PHE A 190 -4.00 5.15 -9.55
CA PHE A 190 -5.08 6.07 -9.93
C PHE A 190 -6.46 5.42 -9.75
N ALA A 191 -6.63 4.19 -10.26
CA ALA A 191 -7.88 3.46 -10.13
C ALA A 191 -8.22 3.11 -8.67
N SER A 192 -7.22 2.78 -7.85
CA SER A 192 -7.39 2.60 -6.39
C SER A 192 -7.87 3.88 -5.71
N GLY A 193 -7.25 5.03 -6.02
CA GLY A 193 -7.68 6.33 -5.50
C GLY A 193 -9.14 6.66 -5.88
N LYS A 194 -9.54 6.38 -7.12
CA LYS A 194 -10.92 6.53 -7.57
C LYS A 194 -11.88 5.62 -6.81
N GLY A 195 -11.51 4.36 -6.56
CA GLY A 195 -12.31 3.42 -5.77
C GLY A 195 -12.56 3.91 -4.33
N VAL A 196 -11.55 4.51 -3.69
CA VAL A 196 -11.70 5.16 -2.38
C VAL A 196 -12.69 6.32 -2.45
N MET A 197 -12.61 7.18 -3.47
CA MET A 197 -13.56 8.29 -3.66
C MET A 197 -15.00 7.81 -3.91
N GLU A 198 -15.17 6.74 -4.69
CA GLU A 198 -16.48 6.12 -4.93
C GLU A 198 -17.06 5.55 -3.63
N ALA A 199 -16.25 4.89 -2.81
CA ALA A 199 -16.68 4.37 -1.51
C ALA A 199 -17.13 5.50 -0.56
N VAL A 200 -16.37 6.60 -0.46
CA VAL A 200 -16.75 7.78 0.34
C VAL A 200 -18.07 8.39 -0.15
N ALA A 201 -18.26 8.47 -1.46
CA ALA A 201 -19.45 9.08 -2.05
C ALA A 201 -20.73 8.26 -1.89
N THR A 202 -20.61 6.94 -1.67
CA THR A 202 -21.75 6.00 -1.69
C THR A 202 -22.06 5.37 -0.34
N ASP A 203 -21.15 5.46 0.64
CA ASP A 203 -21.32 4.84 1.96
C ASP A 203 -20.87 5.80 3.10
N PRO A 204 -21.81 6.34 3.90
CA PRO A 204 -21.50 7.22 5.02
C PRO A 204 -20.59 6.58 6.08
N LEU A 205 -20.69 5.27 6.31
CA LEU A 205 -19.84 4.56 7.27
C LEU A 205 -18.39 4.50 6.76
N MET A 206 -18.21 4.32 5.44
CA MET A 206 -16.88 4.39 4.83
C MET A 206 -16.31 5.81 4.89
N SER A 207 -17.16 6.84 4.74
CA SER A 207 -16.73 8.23 4.90
C SER A 207 -16.21 8.52 6.32
N GLU A 208 -16.96 8.12 7.35
CA GLU A 208 -16.55 8.27 8.76
C GLU A 208 -15.26 7.48 9.06
N MET A 209 -15.18 6.25 8.57
CA MET A 209 -13.99 5.42 8.74
C MET A 209 -12.78 6.02 8.05
N ILE A 210 -12.90 6.53 6.81
CA ILE A 210 -11.77 7.18 6.12
C ILE A 210 -11.35 8.46 6.86
N ALA A 211 -12.29 9.22 7.40
CA ALA A 211 -12.00 10.42 8.19
C ALA A 211 -11.28 10.11 9.51
N ASN A 212 -11.50 8.94 10.11
CA ASN A 212 -10.84 8.55 11.37
C ASN A 212 -9.33 8.31 11.18
N PRO A 213 -8.44 9.07 11.86
CA PRO A 213 -6.97 8.89 11.80
C PRO A 213 -6.46 7.53 12.31
N TYR A 214 -7.29 6.80 13.06
CA TYR A 214 -6.98 5.51 13.69
C TYR A 214 -7.75 4.35 13.04
N SER A 215 -8.34 4.54 11.87
CA SER A 215 -9.23 3.56 11.22
C SER A 215 -8.60 2.19 10.93
N LEU A 216 -7.28 2.11 10.80
CA LEU A 216 -6.54 0.85 10.64
C LEU A 216 -6.07 0.23 11.97
N ASN A 217 -6.35 0.83 13.12
CA ASN A 217 -5.98 0.24 14.40
C ASN A 217 -6.86 -0.98 14.73
N PRO A 218 -6.43 -1.85 15.66
CA PRO A 218 -7.32 -2.86 16.24
C PRO A 218 -8.65 -2.22 16.72
N PRO A 219 -9.79 -2.94 16.66
CA PRO A 219 -11.10 -2.36 16.99
C PRO A 219 -11.21 -1.69 18.37
N HIS A 220 -10.41 -2.14 19.34
CA HIS A 220 -10.34 -1.57 20.70
C HIS A 220 -9.38 -0.35 20.82
N GLN A 221 -8.76 0.10 19.73
CA GLN A 221 -7.77 1.20 19.70
C GLN A 221 -8.06 2.22 18.59
N LEU A 222 -9.34 2.45 18.26
CA LEU A 222 -9.77 3.40 17.21
C LEU A 222 -9.82 4.87 17.66
N ALA A 223 -9.27 5.17 18.84
CA ALA A 223 -9.20 6.50 19.43
C ALA A 223 -7.81 6.78 19.98
N GLY A 224 -7.46 8.05 20.06
CA GLY A 224 -6.19 8.56 20.56
C GLY A 224 -6.12 10.10 20.48
N PRO A 225 -4.94 10.69 20.66
CA PRO A 225 -4.72 12.12 20.54
C PRO A 225 -5.26 12.72 19.22
N GLN A 226 -5.66 14.00 19.26
CA GLN A 226 -6.07 14.69 18.04
C GLN A 226 -4.86 14.90 17.12
N CYS A 227 -4.83 14.16 16.00
CA CYS A 227 -3.79 14.25 14.99
C CYS A 227 -4.40 14.29 13.57
N PRO A 228 -5.14 15.36 13.24
CA PRO A 228 -5.74 15.48 11.92
C PRO A 228 -4.66 15.54 10.84
N ASP A 229 -4.95 14.94 9.69
CA ASP A 229 -4.11 15.07 8.50
C ASP A 229 -4.08 16.55 8.05
N LEU A 230 -2.96 17.02 7.50
CA LEU A 230 -2.85 18.39 7.03
C LEU A 230 -3.82 18.63 5.85
N ASP A 231 -4.78 19.54 6.03
CA ASP A 231 -5.84 19.84 5.05
C ASP A 231 -5.63 21.17 4.31
N ARG A 232 -4.69 21.99 4.78
CA ARG A 232 -4.38 23.32 4.25
C ARG A 232 -2.90 23.64 4.37
N LEU A 233 -2.47 24.61 3.57
CA LEU A 233 -1.11 25.11 3.62
C LEU A 233 -0.82 25.75 5.00
N ARG A 234 0.33 25.41 5.60
CA ARG A 234 0.81 25.95 6.88
C ARG A 234 2.28 26.32 6.76
N PHE A 235 2.71 27.42 7.38
CA PHE A 235 4.15 27.68 7.51
C PHE A 235 4.67 26.91 8.73
N ASP A 236 5.75 26.16 8.54
CA ASP A 236 6.37 25.37 9.58
C ASP A 236 7.69 26.04 10.00
N ALA A 237 7.75 26.48 11.26
CA ALA A 237 8.85 27.31 11.76
C ALA A 237 10.16 26.52 11.88
N ASP A 238 10.08 25.25 12.29
CA ASP A 238 11.24 24.38 12.48
C ASP A 238 11.92 24.07 11.14
N LEU A 239 11.12 23.95 10.07
CA LEU A 239 11.60 23.70 8.71
C LEU A 239 11.90 24.98 7.92
N GLY A 240 11.47 26.14 8.41
CA GLY A 240 11.59 27.43 7.72
C GLY A 240 10.89 27.47 6.35
N GLN A 241 9.85 26.65 6.15
CA GLN A 241 9.19 26.44 4.86
C GLN A 241 7.68 26.29 5.00
N TRP A 242 6.96 26.53 3.92
CA TRP A 242 5.56 26.12 3.81
C TRP A 242 5.47 24.60 3.66
N ILE A 243 4.52 24.00 4.37
CA ILE A 243 4.11 22.61 4.22
C ILE A 243 2.69 22.55 3.66
N MET A 244 2.42 21.55 2.83
CA MET A 244 1.13 21.37 2.15
C MET A 244 0.62 19.93 2.29
N PRO A 245 -0.70 19.69 2.11
CA PRO A 245 -1.27 18.36 2.13
C PRO A 245 -0.54 17.40 1.19
N PHE A 246 -0.28 16.19 1.68
CA PHE A 246 0.38 15.14 0.91
C PHE A 246 -0.62 14.01 0.61
N PRO A 247 -0.94 13.71 -0.67
CA PRO A 247 -1.99 12.75 -1.00
C PRO A 247 -1.80 11.35 -0.39
N LEU A 248 -0.56 10.87 -0.29
CA LEU A 248 -0.26 9.55 0.31
C LEU A 248 -0.14 9.62 1.84
N GLY A 249 -0.05 10.82 2.42
CA GLY A 249 0.17 11.00 3.85
C GLY A 249 -0.94 10.42 4.72
N GLN A 250 -2.18 10.41 4.22
CA GLN A 250 -3.33 9.87 4.96
C GLN A 250 -3.20 8.36 5.21
N ILE A 251 -2.85 7.58 4.19
CA ILE A 251 -2.68 6.13 4.34
C ILE A 251 -1.44 5.82 5.20
N ASN A 252 -0.33 6.50 4.94
CA ASN A 252 0.93 6.29 5.66
C ASN A 252 0.79 6.59 7.16
N ALA A 253 0.11 7.67 7.52
CA ALA A 253 -0.12 8.00 8.91
C ALA A 253 -0.95 6.94 9.65
N ARG A 254 -1.94 6.34 8.98
CA ARG A 254 -2.72 5.22 9.53
C ARG A 254 -1.89 3.94 9.67
N VAL A 255 -0.98 3.66 8.72
CA VAL A 255 -0.02 2.55 8.81
C VAL A 255 0.89 2.72 10.02
N VAL A 256 1.54 3.88 10.19
CA VAL A 256 2.43 4.17 11.33
C VAL A 256 1.69 4.03 12.67
N ARG A 257 0.49 4.61 12.78
CA ARG A 257 -0.34 4.50 14.00
C ARG A 257 -0.78 3.07 14.27
N ARG A 258 -1.07 2.29 13.24
CA ARG A 258 -1.37 0.85 13.37
C ARG A 258 -0.18 0.10 13.94
N SER A 259 1.02 0.35 13.45
CA SER A 259 2.24 -0.31 13.93
C SER A 259 2.53 0.03 15.38
N HIS A 260 2.36 1.30 15.76
CA HIS A 260 2.38 1.73 17.15
C HIS A 260 1.36 0.96 18.01
N ALA A 261 0.10 0.85 17.57
CA ALA A 261 -0.96 0.14 18.28
C ALA A 261 -0.67 -1.37 18.43
N LEU A 262 -0.19 -2.03 17.37
CA LEU A 262 0.12 -3.47 17.37
C LEU A 262 1.32 -3.83 18.24
N LEU A 263 2.28 -2.90 18.39
CA LEU A 263 3.44 -3.06 19.26
C LEU A 263 3.14 -2.76 20.74
N GLY A 264 1.90 -2.45 21.09
CA GLY A 264 1.52 -2.11 22.47
C GLY A 264 1.86 -0.67 22.86
N ARG A 265 1.81 0.26 21.90
CA ARG A 265 2.02 1.71 22.08
C ARG A 265 3.39 2.07 22.69
N PRO A 266 4.50 1.57 22.14
CA PRO A 266 5.83 1.73 22.74
C PRO A 266 6.30 3.19 22.82
N TRP A 267 5.73 4.09 22.02
CA TRP A 267 6.12 5.49 21.91
C TRP A 267 5.27 6.45 22.77
N GLY A 268 4.44 5.89 23.67
CA GLY A 268 3.57 6.65 24.57
C GLY A 268 2.17 6.92 24.00
N GLU A 269 1.23 7.19 24.91
CA GLU A 269 -0.19 7.42 24.60
C GLU A 269 -0.43 8.72 23.81
N ASP A 270 0.44 9.72 24.00
CA ASP A 270 0.37 11.02 23.34
C ASP A 270 1.07 11.05 21.98
N PHE A 271 1.53 9.89 21.48
CA PHE A 271 2.25 9.81 20.22
C PHE A 271 1.39 10.26 19.03
N THR A 272 1.92 11.21 18.26
CA THR A 272 1.29 11.73 17.05
C THR A 272 2.24 11.70 15.86
N TYR A 273 1.69 11.37 14.70
CA TYR A 273 2.41 11.31 13.43
C TYR A 273 1.59 12.02 12.35
N MET A 274 2.25 12.81 11.52
CA MET A 274 1.64 13.48 10.37
C MET A 274 2.60 13.45 9.18
N GLU A 275 2.04 13.33 7.98
CA GLU A 275 2.78 13.49 6.73
C GLU A 275 2.35 14.74 5.96
N ALA A 276 3.33 15.45 5.43
CA ALA A 276 3.14 16.63 4.59
C ALA A 276 4.14 16.64 3.42
N LYS A 277 3.94 17.58 2.51
CA LYS A 277 4.88 17.87 1.41
C LYS A 277 5.50 19.24 1.65
N LEU A 278 6.81 19.37 1.45
CA LEU A 278 7.47 20.68 1.45
C LEU A 278 7.05 21.48 0.22
N ALA A 279 6.69 22.73 0.45
CA ALA A 279 6.34 23.70 -0.60
C ALA A 279 7.42 24.76 -0.82
N GLY A 280 8.50 24.77 -0.03
CA GLY A 280 9.54 25.79 -0.09
C GLY A 280 9.19 27.07 0.69
N ASN A 281 10.05 28.08 0.58
CA ASN A 281 9.92 29.35 1.28
C ASN A 281 9.51 30.51 0.33
N GLY A 282 9.02 31.61 0.90
CA GLY A 282 8.66 32.81 0.14
C GLY A 282 7.27 32.80 -0.53
N VAL A 283 6.90 33.96 -1.07
CA VAL A 283 5.53 34.22 -1.55
C VAL A 283 5.17 33.42 -2.80
N LEU A 284 6.11 33.29 -3.74
CA LEU A 284 5.86 32.57 -5.00
C LEU A 284 5.56 31.07 -4.75
N ASN A 285 6.35 30.44 -3.87
CA ASN A 285 6.19 29.06 -3.48
C ASN A 285 4.87 28.83 -2.74
N ARG A 286 4.51 29.74 -1.83
CA ARG A 286 3.19 29.75 -1.17
C ARG A 286 2.05 29.77 -2.19
N LEU A 287 2.11 30.66 -3.19
CA LEU A 287 1.07 30.77 -4.22
C LEU A 287 0.96 29.51 -5.08
N LYS A 288 2.10 28.94 -5.51
CA LYS A 288 2.14 27.67 -6.25
C LYS A 288 1.51 26.53 -5.43
N ALA A 289 1.89 26.41 -4.17
CA ALA A 289 1.37 25.36 -3.28
C ALA A 289 -0.12 25.54 -2.96
N GLN A 290 -0.60 26.79 -2.83
CA GLN A 290 -2.03 27.07 -2.71
C GLN A 290 -2.81 26.63 -3.96
N LEU A 291 -2.29 26.92 -5.16
CA LEU A 291 -2.90 26.49 -6.40
C LEU A 291 -2.92 24.96 -6.51
N GLU A 292 -1.79 24.30 -6.26
CA GLU A 292 -1.68 22.84 -6.26
C GLU A 292 -2.66 22.20 -5.27
N THR A 293 -2.69 22.68 -4.02
CA THR A 293 -3.61 22.18 -2.98
C THR A 293 -5.07 22.32 -3.42
N ARG A 294 -5.45 23.46 -4.01
CA ARG A 294 -6.81 23.69 -4.50
C ARG A 294 -7.17 22.78 -5.67
N LEU A 295 -6.25 22.60 -6.62
CA LEU A 295 -6.45 21.70 -7.77
C LEU A 295 -6.60 20.24 -7.32
N THR A 296 -5.73 19.78 -6.43
CA THR A 296 -5.83 18.43 -5.85
C THR A 296 -7.13 18.26 -5.09
N ARG A 297 -7.52 19.24 -4.26
CA ARG A 297 -8.78 19.19 -3.51
C ARG A 297 -9.99 19.11 -4.44
N TRP A 298 -10.04 19.97 -5.46
CA TRP A 298 -11.10 19.96 -6.46
C TRP A 298 -11.20 18.60 -7.18
N PHE A 299 -10.05 18.00 -7.51
CA PHE A 299 -10.01 16.66 -8.12
C PHE A 299 -10.49 15.55 -7.18
N VAL A 300 -10.12 15.60 -5.89
CA VAL A 300 -10.51 14.60 -4.87
C VAL A 300 -11.99 14.72 -4.49
N GLU A 301 -12.50 15.94 -4.37
CA GLU A 301 -13.91 16.22 -4.03
C GLU A 301 -14.84 16.02 -5.24
N ALA A 302 -14.30 15.93 -6.47
CA ALA A 302 -15.09 15.64 -7.65
C ALA A 302 -15.68 14.22 -7.58
N ASN A 303 -16.96 14.15 -7.20
CA ASN A 303 -17.66 12.89 -6.97
C ASN A 303 -17.65 12.01 -8.25
N PRO A 304 -16.94 10.86 -8.23
CA PRO A 304 -16.76 10.00 -9.40
C PRO A 304 -18.05 9.31 -9.87
N THR A 305 -19.15 9.40 -9.13
CA THR A 305 -20.47 8.87 -9.51
C THR A 305 -21.27 9.84 -10.39
N THR A 306 -20.93 11.13 -10.37
CA THR A 306 -21.59 12.17 -11.18
C THR A 306 -21.08 12.18 -12.63
N LEU A 307 -21.85 12.77 -13.56
CA LEU A 307 -21.40 12.89 -14.97
C LEU A 307 -20.10 13.71 -15.09
N GLY A 308 -20.05 14.87 -14.43
CA GLY A 308 -18.87 15.74 -14.42
C GLY A 308 -17.65 15.09 -13.78
N GLY A 309 -17.82 14.38 -12.66
CA GLY A 309 -16.74 13.63 -12.02
C GLY A 309 -16.23 12.48 -12.90
N ARG A 310 -17.13 11.71 -13.54
CA ARG A 310 -16.72 10.66 -14.48
C ARG A 310 -15.89 11.19 -15.64
N MET A 311 -16.26 12.34 -16.20
CA MET A 311 -15.48 12.99 -17.27
C MET A 311 -14.10 13.43 -16.79
N LEU A 312 -14.01 14.03 -15.59
CA LEU A 312 -12.74 14.47 -15.02
C LEU A 312 -11.80 13.29 -14.74
N HIS A 313 -12.32 12.22 -14.13
CA HIS A 313 -11.53 11.02 -13.80
C HIS A 313 -11.13 10.19 -15.04
N ALA A 314 -11.85 10.31 -16.16
CA ALA A 314 -11.50 9.64 -17.42
C ALA A 314 -10.20 10.17 -18.06
N LEU A 315 -9.72 11.34 -17.64
CA LEU A 315 -8.45 11.93 -18.10
C LEU A 315 -7.22 11.30 -17.42
N GLY A 316 -7.41 10.43 -16.42
CA GLY A 316 -6.33 9.80 -15.69
C GLY A 316 -5.62 8.66 -16.44
N PRO A 317 -4.49 8.16 -15.90
CA PRO A 317 -3.76 7.02 -16.49
C PRO A 317 -4.62 5.74 -16.53
N LYS A 318 -4.50 4.96 -17.60
CA LYS A 318 -5.25 3.68 -17.77
C LYS A 318 -4.65 2.55 -16.93
N GLU A 319 -5.47 1.60 -16.48
CA GLU A 319 -4.99 0.40 -15.77
C GLU A 319 -3.85 -0.31 -16.52
N GLY A 320 -2.78 -0.68 -15.80
CA GLY A 320 -1.61 -1.33 -16.38
C GLY A 320 -0.62 -0.38 -17.08
N SER A 321 -0.93 0.91 -17.17
CA SER A 321 0.03 1.96 -17.56
C SER A 321 0.78 2.50 -16.35
N GLY A 322 1.97 3.04 -16.60
CA GLY A 322 2.76 3.74 -15.61
C GLY A 322 3.70 4.75 -16.27
N PRO A 323 4.25 5.69 -15.47
CA PRO A 323 5.20 6.68 -15.94
C PRO A 323 6.46 5.98 -16.45
N SER A 324 6.95 6.42 -17.63
CA SER A 324 8.19 5.96 -18.27
C SER A 324 9.42 6.57 -17.62
#